data_AF-A0A191HV69-F1
#
_entry.id   AF-A0A191HV69-F1
#
_cell.length_a   1.000
_cell.length_b   1.000
_cell.length_c   1.000
_cell.angle_alpha   90.00
_cell.angle_beta   90.00
_cell.angle_gamma   90.00
#
_symmetry.space_group_name_H-M   'P 1'
#
loop_
_entity.id
_entity.type
_entity.pdbx_description
1 polymer ?
#
loop_
_entity_poly.entity_id
_entity_poly.type
_entity_poly.pdbx_seq_one_letter_code
_entity_poly.pdbx_strand_id
1 'polypeptide(L)' 'MSEKWIGRSALENIKPYSPGKSVSSVEKELGLSEIYKMASNENAIGPSKKLLQQLMKSFYQCIFTQMVIANF' A
#
# COMPACT_ATOMS: atom_id res chain seq x y z
N MET A 1 8.31 31.12 22.08
CA MET A 1 9.56 30.83 21.35
C MET A 1 9.25 29.71 20.38
N SER A 2 9.13 29.98 19.08
CA SER A 2 8.91 28.92 18.09
C SER A 2 10.18 28.11 17.98
N GLU A 3 10.08 26.79 18.16
CA GLU A 3 11.20 25.87 18.05
C GLU A 3 11.93 26.05 16.71
N LYS A 4 13.27 26.04 16.74
CA LYS A 4 14.12 26.22 15.57
C LYS A 4 13.95 25.02 14.64
N TRP A 5 13.48 25.25 13.41
CA TRP A 5 13.36 24.22 12.37
C TRP A 5 14.71 23.54 12.12
N ILE A 6 14.76 22.22 12.33
CA ILE A 6 15.97 21.39 12.11
C ILE A 6 15.95 20.67 10.75
N GLY A 7 14.85 20.78 9.99
CA GLY A 7 14.72 20.16 8.68
C GLY A 7 15.45 20.93 7.58
N ARG A 8 15.58 20.31 6.40
CA ARG A 8 16.06 21.03 5.21
C ARG A 8 15.08 22.13 4.85
N SER A 9 15.57 23.34 4.53
CA SER A 9 14.71 24.47 4.16
C SER A 9 13.80 24.21 2.96
N ALA A 10 14.18 23.27 2.08
CA ALA A 10 13.33 22.82 0.98
C ALA A 10 11.96 22.27 1.43
N LEU A 11 11.86 21.76 2.67
CA LEU A 11 10.63 21.21 3.22
C LEU A 11 9.67 22.28 3.77
N GLU A 12 10.16 23.49 4.07
CA GLU A 12 9.35 24.58 4.65
C GLU A 12 8.21 25.01 3.71
N ASN A 13 8.42 24.86 2.40
CA ASN A 13 7.46 25.26 1.36
C ASN A 13 6.70 24.08 0.75
N ILE A 14 6.89 22.86 1.25
CA ILE A 14 6.15 21.69 0.76
C ILE A 14 4.79 21.65 1.45
N LYS A 15 3.72 21.61 0.64
CA LYS A 15 2.39 21.34 1.16
C LYS A 15 2.36 19.95 1.79
N PRO A 16 1.93 19.80 3.06
CA PRO A 16 1.79 18.49 3.68
C PRO A 16 0.95 17.56 2.80
N TYR A 17 1.45 16.34 2.59
CA TYR A 17 0.73 15.34 1.81
C TYR A 17 -0.54 14.94 2.57
N SER A 18 -1.69 15.17 1.95
CA SER A 18 -2.96 14.64 2.43
C SER A 18 -3.22 13.31 1.71
N PRO A 19 -3.12 12.15 2.39
CA PRO A 19 -3.37 10.87 1.75
C PRO A 19 -4.83 10.76 1.34
N GLY A 20 -5.08 10.17 0.17
CA GLY A 20 -6.43 9.82 -0.25
C GLY A 20 -7.10 8.84 0.72
N LYS A 21 -8.44 8.90 0.82
CA LYS A 21 -9.22 7.94 1.60
C LYS A 21 -9.07 6.53 1.02
N SER A 22 -9.08 5.53 1.90
CA SER A 22 -9.15 4.13 1.46
C SER A 22 -10.52 3.81 0.88
N VAL A 23 -10.57 2.81 -0.01
CA VAL A 23 -11.83 2.31 -0.61
C VAL A 23 -12.85 1.96 0.49
N SER A 24 -12.41 1.22 1.51
CA SER A 24 -13.28 0.86 2.65
C SER A 24 -13.80 2.04 3.47
N SER A 25 -12.99 3.10 3.61
CA SER A 25 -13.46 4.32 4.29
C SER A 25 -14.58 5.00 3.50
N VAL A 26 -14.46 5.02 2.18
CA VAL A 26 -15.45 5.61 1.28
C VAL A 26 -16.74 4.77 1.26
N GLU A 27 -16.62 3.44 1.21
CA GLU A 27 -17.76 2.52 1.30
C GLU A 27 -18.58 2.76 2.57
N LYS A 28 -17.92 2.87 3.73
CA LYS A 28 -18.60 3.12 5.02
C LYS A 28 -19.26 4.49 5.09
N GLU A 29 -18.58 5.53 4.62
CA GLU A 29 -19.08 6.90 4.66
C GLU A 29 -20.30 7.11 3.76
N LEU A 30 -20.32 6.44 2.60
CA LEU A 30 -21.39 6.56 1.62
C LEU A 30 -22.47 5.46 1.73
N GLY A 31 -22.29 4.50 2.64
CA GLY A 31 -23.22 3.37 2.83
C GLY A 31 -23.26 2.42 1.62
N LEU A 32 -22.15 2.28 0.90
CA LEU A 32 -22.06 1.43 -0.29
C LEU A 32 -21.68 0.00 0.09
N SER A 33 -22.39 -0.97 -0.47
CA SER A 33 -22.05 -2.39 -0.37
C SER A 33 -21.01 -2.82 -1.40
N GLU A 34 -20.93 -2.10 -2.52
CA GLU A 34 -20.02 -2.38 -3.62
C GLU A 34 -19.47 -1.07 -4.21
N ILE A 35 -18.22 -1.12 -4.66
CA ILE A 35 -17.55 0.01 -5.30
C ILE A 35 -16.66 -0.48 -6.44
N TYR A 36 -16.76 0.19 -7.58
CA TYR A 36 -15.89 -0.06 -8.72
C TYR A 36 -14.83 1.03 -8.79
N LYS A 37 -13.58 0.64 -8.56
CA LYS A 37 -12.45 1.58 -8.60
C LYS A 37 -12.08 1.88 -10.05
N MET A 38 -12.40 3.09 -10.50
CA MET A 38 -12.01 3.62 -11.82
C MET A 38 -10.85 4.63 -11.75
N ALA A 39 -10.30 4.85 -10.56
CA ALA A 39 -9.17 5.75 -10.33
C ALA A 39 -7.84 4.98 -10.30
N SER A 40 -6.73 5.70 -10.53
CA SER A 40 -5.34 5.21 -10.47
C SER A 40 -4.78 4.47 -11.68
N ASN A 41 -5.49 4.43 -12.82
CA ASN A 41 -5.03 3.80 -14.06
C ASN A 41 -4.59 2.33 -13.88
N GLU A 42 -5.25 1.61 -12.98
CA GLU A 42 -4.96 0.20 -12.71
C GLU A 42 -5.54 -0.71 -13.80
N ASN A 43 -4.91 -1.87 -13.99
CA ASN A 43 -5.44 -2.89 -14.90
C ASN A 43 -6.58 -3.66 -14.21
N ALA A 44 -7.82 -3.47 -14.68
CA ALA A 44 -9.01 -4.13 -14.15
C ALA A 44 -8.99 -5.68 -14.25
N ILE A 45 -8.24 -6.23 -15.21
CA ILE A 45 -8.13 -7.69 -15.40
C ILE A 45 -7.23 -8.33 -14.31
N GLY A 46 -6.39 -7.52 -13.66
CA GLY A 46 -5.40 -7.98 -12.71
C GLY A 46 -4.15 -8.58 -13.35
N PRO A 47 -3.25 -9.13 -12.54
CA PRO A 47 -2.00 -9.72 -13.00
C PRO A 47 -2.20 -11.03 -13.77
N SER A 48 -1.22 -11.42 -14.58
CA SER A 48 -1.26 -12.69 -15.31
C SER A 48 -1.20 -13.90 -14.36
N LYS A 49 -1.81 -15.02 -14.76
CA LYS A 49 -1.80 -16.28 -14.00
C LYS A 49 -0.37 -16.77 -13.69
N LYS A 50 0.55 -16.61 -14.65
CA LYS A 50 1.96 -16.98 -14.50
C LYS A 50 2.64 -16.17 -13.39
N LEU A 51 2.35 -14.86 -13.31
CA LEU A 51 2.89 -14.00 -12.26
C LEU A 51 2.36 -14.42 -10.88
N LEU A 52 1.05 -14.69 -10.77
CA LEU A 52 0.44 -15.11 -9.51
C LEU A 52 1.05 -16.43 -8.98
N GLN A 53 1.27 -17.42 -9.85
CA GLN A 53 1.92 -18.67 -9.48
C GLN A 53 3.34 -18.45 -8.94
N GLN A 54 4.11 -17.61 -9.61
CA GLN A 54 5.48 -17.32 -9.19
C GLN A 54 5.51 -16.54 -7.87
N LEU A 55 4.62 -15.56 -7.70
CA LEU A 55 4.51 -14.78 -6.46
C LEU A 55 4.18 -15.69 -5.27
N MET A 56 3.20 -16.58 -5.43
CA MET A 56 2.84 -17.56 -4.40
C MET A 56 4.03 -18.45 -4.04
N LYS A 57 4.74 -18.99 -5.04
CA LYS A 57 5.95 -19.79 -4.81
C LYS A 57 7.02 -19.02 -4.05
N SER A 58 7.29 -17.78 -4.45
CA SER A 58 8.25 -16.91 -3.77
C SER A 58 7.85 -16.60 -2.33
N PHE A 59 6.57 -16.37 -2.08
CA PHE A 59 6.05 -16.12 -0.73
C PHE A 59 6.22 -17.35 0.17
N TYR A 60 5.86 -18.54 -0.30
CA TYR A 60 6.07 -19.79 0.44
C TYR A 60 7.55 -20.07 0.72
N GLN A 61 8.42 -19.83 -0.26
CA GLN A 61 9.85 -19.99 -0.05
C GLN A 61 10.35 -19.06 1.06
N CYS A 62 9.90 -17.80 1.09
CA CYS A 62 10.28 -16.84 2.11
C CYS A 62 9.82 -17.30 3.51
N ILE A 63 8.55 -17.70 3.64
CA ILE A 63 8.00 -18.20 4.91
C ILE A 63 8.75 -19.46 5.37
N PHE A 64 8.93 -20.44 4.49
CA PHE A 64 9.63 -21.68 4.84
C PHE A 64 11.07 -21.40 5.29
N THR A 65 11.79 -20.52 4.59
CA THR A 65 13.15 -20.13 4.97
C THR A 65 13.16 -19.46 6.35
N GLN A 66 12.21 -18.56 6.63
CA GLN A 66 12.09 -17.93 7.95
C GLN A 66 11.77 -18.94 9.05
N MET A 67 10.88 -19.90 8.79
CA MET A 67 10.53 -20.94 9.76
C MET A 67 11.71 -21.87 10.06
N VAL A 68 12.50 -22.23 9.04
CA VAL A 68 13.72 -23.03 9.25
C VAL A 68 14.71 -22.25 10.10
N ILE A 69 14.98 -20.98 9.78
CA ILE A 69 15.91 -20.14 10.57
C ILE A 69 15.41 -19.93 12.00
N ALA A 70 14.10 -19.78 12.22
CA ALA A 70 13.53 -19.55 13.55
C ALA A 70 13.47 -20.80 14.44
N ASN A 71 13.69 -22.01 13.89
CA ASN A 71 13.71 -23.28 14.61
C ASN A 71 15.12 -23.88 14.78
N PHE A 72 16.17 -23.13 14.41
CA PHE A 72 17.58 -23.40 14.73
C PHE A 72 18.13 -22.26 15.58
#